data_AF-A0A0F9IZ96-F1
#
_entry.id   AF-A0A0F9IZ96-F1
#
_cell.length_a   1.000
_cell.length_b   1.000
_cell.length_c   1.000
_cell.angle_alpha   90.00
_cell.angle_beta   90.00
_cell.angle_gamma   90.00
#
_symmetry.space_group_name_H-M   'P 1'
#
loop_
_entity.id
_entity.type
_entity.pdbx_description
1 polymer ?
#
loop_
_entity_poly.entity_id
_entity_poly.type
_entity_poly.pdbx_seq_one_letter_code
_entity_poly.pdbx_strand_id
1 'polypeptide(L)'
;METWLELNQKYPDYYRAIHFYENREVDFQDPDEITLALCREGKKSFQVSVMAIEEGIQDQSIREDIDVVSTVITLWGMVIGLNTIITKKEKYIKNYYKKTPAELVKEAYRFIQRSLKKRNKVT
;
A
#
# COMPACT_ATOMS: atom_id res chain seq x y z
N MET A 1 5.98 1.26 5.46
CA MET A 1 6.69 0.91 4.20
C MET A 1 7.98 0.14 4.46
N GLU A 2 8.73 0.44 5.52
CA GLU A 2 9.95 -0.31 5.88
C GLU A 2 9.67 -1.79 6.16
N THR A 3 8.62 -2.12 6.91
CA THR A 3 8.18 -3.52 7.16
C THR A 3 7.95 -4.34 5.88
N TRP A 4 7.46 -3.69 4.82
CA TRP A 4 7.22 -4.34 3.52
C TRP A 4 8.51 -4.61 2.75
N LEU A 5 9.48 -3.69 2.82
CA LEU A 5 10.81 -3.87 2.22
C LEU A 5 11.59 -4.98 2.94
N GLU A 6 11.49 -5.01 4.27
CA GLU A 6 12.11 -6.06 5.08
C GLU A 6 11.52 -7.44 4.76
N LEU A 7 10.19 -7.54 4.62
CA LEU A 7 9.54 -8.80 4.24
C LEU A 7 10.05 -9.31 2.88
N ASN A 8 10.14 -8.43 1.88
CA ASN A 8 10.66 -8.75 0.56
C ASN A 8 12.13 -9.18 0.61
N GLN A 9 12.97 -8.50 1.40
CA GLN A 9 14.38 -8.86 1.54
C GLN A 9 14.58 -10.19 2.27
N LYS A 10 13.79 -10.45 3.32
CA LYS A 10 13.95 -11.62 4.18
C LYS A 10 13.29 -12.88 3.60
N TYR A 11 12.18 -12.72 2.87
CA TYR A 11 11.39 -13.83 2.33
C TYR A 11 10.93 -13.54 0.88
N PRO A 12 11.85 -13.41 -0.08
CA PRO A 12 11.54 -12.96 -1.44
C PRO A 12 10.56 -13.86 -2.20
N ASP A 13 10.62 -15.18 -1.98
CA ASP A 13 9.72 -16.12 -2.67
C ASP A 13 8.32 -16.15 -2.07
N TYR A 14 8.19 -16.02 -0.74
CA TYR A 14 6.89 -15.84 -0.09
C TYR A 14 6.26 -14.50 -0.49
N TYR A 15 7.06 -13.44 -0.51
CA TYR A 15 6.65 -12.13 -0.99
C TYR A 15 6.11 -12.23 -2.43
N ARG A 16 6.84 -12.93 -3.30
CA ARG A 16 6.40 -13.17 -4.69
C ARG A 16 5.09 -13.98 -4.73
N ALA A 17 4.99 -15.08 -4.00
CA ALA A 17 3.77 -15.90 -4.00
C ALA A 17 2.54 -15.11 -3.53
N ILE A 18 2.67 -14.30 -2.47
CA ILE A 18 1.58 -13.48 -1.92
C ILE A 18 1.20 -12.34 -2.88
N HIS A 19 2.17 -11.68 -3.51
CA HIS A 19 1.91 -10.50 -4.35
C HIS A 19 1.50 -10.80 -5.78
N PHE A 20 1.94 -11.92 -6.33
CA PHE A 20 1.54 -12.36 -7.66
C PHE A 20 0.37 -13.35 -7.62
N TYR A 21 -0.18 -13.61 -6.43
CA TYR A 21 -1.46 -14.27 -6.31
C TYR A 21 -2.56 -13.33 -6.84
N GLU A 22 -3.23 -13.80 -7.88
CA GLU A 22 -4.37 -13.10 -8.49
C GLU A 22 -5.65 -13.81 -8.04
N ASN A 23 -6.58 -13.06 -7.47
CA ASN A 23 -7.93 -13.56 -7.27
C ASN A 23 -8.58 -13.75 -8.64
N ARG A 24 -9.20 -14.91 -8.87
CA ARG A 24 -9.96 -15.20 -10.08
C ARG A 24 -11.43 -14.90 -9.83
N GLU A 25 -12.20 -14.60 -10.88
CA GLU A 25 -13.64 -14.35 -10.73
C GLU A 25 -14.38 -15.54 -10.08
N VAL A 26 -13.93 -16.77 -10.38
CA VAL A 26 -14.50 -18.00 -9.80
C VAL A 26 -14.35 -18.08 -8.28
N ASP A 27 -13.33 -17.42 -7.71
CA ASP A 27 -13.09 -17.43 -6.27
C ASP A 27 -14.17 -16.64 -5.49
N PHE A 28 -15.08 -15.93 -6.19
CA PHE A 28 -16.17 -15.15 -5.59
C PHE A 28 -17.57 -15.65 -5.93
N GLN A 29 -17.72 -16.66 -6.79
CA GLN A 29 -19.03 -17.17 -7.23
C GLN A 29 -19.57 -18.31 -6.34
N ASP A 30 -18.68 -19.20 -5.88
CA ASP A 30 -18.98 -20.26 -4.91
C ASP A 30 -17.74 -20.53 -4.04
N PRO A 31 -17.43 -19.64 -3.07
CA PRO A 31 -16.18 -19.72 -2.32
C PRO A 31 -16.24 -20.86 -1.30
N ASP A 32 -15.25 -21.75 -1.37
CA ASP A 32 -15.03 -22.75 -0.32
C ASP A 32 -14.60 -22.11 1.02
N GLU A 33 -14.63 -22.88 2.10
CA GLU A 33 -14.27 -22.41 3.44
C GLU A 33 -12.86 -21.81 3.50
N ILE A 34 -11.93 -22.35 2.70
CA ILE A 34 -10.54 -21.90 2.64
C ILE A 34 -10.47 -20.51 1.99
N THR A 35 -11.19 -20.31 0.89
CA THR A 35 -11.28 -19.04 0.16
C THR A 35 -11.91 -17.95 1.02
N LEU A 36 -12.97 -18.29 1.77
CA LEU A 36 -13.59 -17.38 2.73
C LEU A 36 -12.64 -17.01 3.88
N ALA A 37 -11.89 -17.98 4.41
CA ALA A 37 -10.90 -17.74 5.46
C ALA A 37 -9.75 -16.85 4.96
N LEU A 38 -9.21 -17.12 3.77
CA LEU A 38 -8.17 -16.32 3.12
C LEU A 38 -8.64 -14.89 2.87
N CYS A 39 -9.86 -14.71 2.36
CA CYS A 39 -10.46 -13.39 2.19
C CYS A 39 -10.60 -12.65 3.53
N ARG A 40 -10.99 -13.35 4.60
CA ARG A 40 -11.14 -12.74 5.93
C ARG A 40 -9.79 -12.28 6.47
N GLU A 41 -8.76 -13.10 6.39
CA GLU A 41 -7.41 -12.75 6.84
C GLU A 41 -6.81 -11.63 5.98
N GLY A 42 -6.97 -11.70 4.65
CA GLY A 42 -6.51 -10.67 3.71
C GLY A 42 -7.18 -9.31 3.92
N LYS A 43 -8.41 -9.28 4.44
CA LYS A 43 -9.13 -8.05 4.76
C LYS A 43 -8.61 -7.34 6.01
N LYS A 44 -7.90 -8.00 6.93
CA LYS A 44 -7.48 -7.38 8.20
C LYS A 44 -6.56 -6.17 7.99
N SER A 45 -5.55 -6.30 7.14
CA SER A 45 -4.63 -5.18 6.84
C SER A 45 -5.33 -4.01 6.13
N PHE A 46 -6.30 -4.33 5.28
CA PHE A 46 -7.16 -3.34 4.63
C PHE A 46 -8.02 -2.60 5.65
N GLN A 47 -8.69 -3.32 6.57
CA GLN A 47 -9.51 -2.74 7.63
C GLN A 47 -8.72 -1.84 8.56
N VAL A 48 -7.51 -2.25 8.98
CA VAL A 48 -6.62 -1.39 9.78
C VAL A 48 -6.30 -0.10 9.04
N SER A 49 -6.09 -0.16 7.72
CA SER A 49 -5.81 1.04 6.92
C SER A 49 -7.03 1.96 6.81
N VAL A 50 -8.23 1.39 6.69
CA VAL A 50 -9.50 2.15 6.71
C VAL A 50 -9.66 2.86 8.05
N MET A 51 -9.54 2.14 9.16
CA MET A 51 -9.65 2.70 10.51
C MET A 51 -8.65 3.83 10.74
N ALA A 52 -7.39 3.67 10.31
CA ALA A 52 -6.38 4.71 10.47
C ALA A 52 -6.71 6.00 9.69
N ILE A 53 -7.31 5.88 8.50
CA ILE A 53 -7.76 7.06 7.73
C ILE A 53 -8.97 7.71 8.40
N GLU A 54 -9.93 6.92 8.88
CA GLU A 54 -11.11 7.41 9.60
C GLU A 54 -10.74 8.13 10.89
N GLU A 55 -9.83 7.56 11.70
CA GLU A 55 -9.28 8.21 12.90
C GLU A 55 -8.61 9.54 12.56
N GLY A 56 -7.82 9.57 11.49
CA GLY A 56 -7.17 10.81 11.03
C GLY A 56 -8.16 11.87 10.53
N ILE A 57 -9.32 11.46 10.00
CA ILE A 57 -10.40 12.41 9.64
C ILE A 57 -11.05 12.95 10.93
N GLN A 58 -11.33 12.08 11.90
CA GLN A 58 -11.94 12.45 13.18
C GLN A 58 -11.06 13.42 13.99
N ASP A 59 -9.75 13.19 14.04
CA ASP A 59 -8.80 14.06 14.74
C ASP A 59 -8.35 15.28 13.90
N GLN A 60 -8.86 15.40 12.67
CA GLN A 60 -8.58 16.46 11.71
C GLN A 60 -7.14 16.53 11.17
N SER A 61 -6.33 15.49 11.36
CA SER A 61 -5.00 15.37 10.74
C SER A 61 -5.08 15.07 9.24
N ILE A 62 -6.14 14.39 8.80
CA ILE A 62 -6.48 14.06 7.41
C ILE A 62 -7.68 14.90 6.95
N ARG A 63 -7.67 15.30 5.69
CA ARG A 63 -8.77 16.02 5.05
C ARG A 63 -10.04 15.14 4.98
N GLU A 64 -11.21 15.70 5.28
CA GLU A 64 -12.48 14.96 5.35
C GLU A 64 -13.14 14.70 3.99
N ASP A 65 -12.70 15.38 2.93
CA ASP A 65 -13.28 15.33 1.59
C ASP A 65 -12.75 14.18 0.71
N ILE A 66 -12.11 13.17 1.30
CA ILE A 66 -11.62 11.98 0.60
C ILE A 66 -12.61 10.83 0.73
N ASP A 67 -12.69 10.01 -0.31
CA ASP A 67 -13.31 8.68 -0.21
C ASP A 67 -12.34 7.71 0.47
N VAL A 68 -12.68 7.23 1.66
CA VAL A 68 -11.78 6.42 2.50
C VAL A 68 -11.35 5.14 1.79
N VAL A 69 -12.31 4.39 1.23
CA VAL A 69 -12.04 3.08 0.59
C VAL A 69 -11.16 3.24 -0.64
N SER A 70 -11.50 4.17 -1.54
CA SER A 70 -10.70 4.46 -2.74
C SER A 70 -9.32 4.97 -2.38
N THR A 71 -9.21 5.74 -1.31
CA THR A 71 -7.91 6.21 -0.79
C THR A 71 -7.06 5.03 -0.34
N VAL A 72 -7.59 4.12 0.48
CA VAL A 72 -6.86 2.94 0.94
C VAL A 72 -6.41 2.06 -0.22
N ILE A 73 -7.29 1.79 -1.20
CA ILE A 73 -6.94 1.03 -2.42
C ILE A 73 -5.81 1.72 -3.19
N THR A 74 -5.89 3.05 -3.34
CA THR A 74 -4.86 3.84 -4.02
C THR A 74 -3.51 3.75 -3.30
N LEU A 75 -3.51 3.90 -1.98
CA LEU A 75 -2.29 3.77 -1.16
C LEU A 75 -1.68 2.37 -1.29
N TRP A 76 -2.52 1.33 -1.30
CA TRP A 76 -2.06 -0.04 -1.49
C TRP A 76 -1.40 -0.23 -2.85
N GLY A 77 -2.03 0.26 -3.93
CA GLY A 77 -1.47 0.24 -5.28
C GLY A 77 -0.15 0.99 -5.39
N MET A 78 -0.03 2.17 -4.75
CA MET A 78 1.22 2.94 -4.70
C MET A 78 2.36 2.15 -4.03
N VAL A 79 2.10 1.49 -2.90
CA VAL A 79 3.10 0.69 -2.19
C VAL A 79 3.54 -0.50 -3.03
N ILE A 80 2.61 -1.24 -3.63
CA ILE A 80 2.93 -2.39 -4.50
C ILE A 80 3.72 -1.94 -5.73
N GLY A 81 3.27 -0.88 -6.40
CA GLY A 81 3.90 -0.35 -7.61
C GLY A 81 5.33 0.14 -7.34
N LEU A 82 5.51 0.91 -6.26
CA LEU A 82 6.83 1.39 -5.87
C LEU A 82 7.77 0.23 -5.51
N ASN A 83 7.30 -0.75 -4.73
CA ASN A 83 8.14 -1.89 -4.38
C ASN A 83 8.52 -2.72 -5.61
N THR A 84 7.60 -2.90 -6.54
CA THR A 84 7.85 -3.60 -7.81
C THR A 84 8.92 -2.89 -8.63
N ILE A 85 8.86 -1.56 -8.74
CA ILE A 85 9.85 -0.75 -9.44
C ILE A 85 11.21 -0.84 -8.75
N ILE A 86 11.26 -0.67 -7.42
CA ILE A 86 12.49 -0.77 -6.63
C ILE A 86 13.14 -2.14 -6.82
N THR A 87 12.38 -3.22 -6.61
CA THR A 87 12.89 -4.60 -6.67
C THR A 87 13.39 -4.96 -8.07
N LYS A 88 12.67 -4.58 -9.13
CA LYS A 88 13.03 -4.95 -10.51
C LYS A 88 14.07 -4.03 -11.14
N LYS A 89 14.13 -2.75 -10.72
CA LYS A 89 14.93 -1.71 -11.39
C LYS A 89 15.95 -1.02 -10.49
N GLU A 90 16.27 -1.55 -9.31
CA GLU A 90 17.22 -0.95 -8.37
C GLU A 90 18.53 -0.51 -9.05
N LYS A 91 19.20 -1.44 -9.76
CA LYS A 91 20.49 -1.16 -10.42
C LYS A 91 20.37 -0.04 -11.44
N TYR A 92 19.28 -0.02 -12.22
CA TYR A 92 19.02 1.01 -13.22
C TYR A 92 18.80 2.38 -12.55
N ILE A 93 17.96 2.43 -11.51
CA ILE A 93 17.67 3.65 -10.77
C ILE A 93 18.94 4.21 -10.12
N LYS A 94 19.73 3.35 -9.49
CA LYS A 94 20.98 3.74 -8.82
C LYS A 94 22.01 4.25 -9.83
N ASN A 95 22.15 3.60 -10.97
CA ASN A 95 23.18 3.96 -11.96
C ASN A 95 22.83 5.22 -12.75
N TYR A 96 21.58 5.39 -13.16
CA TYR A 96 21.17 6.48 -14.05
C TYR A 96 20.58 7.69 -13.31
N TYR A 97 19.85 7.48 -12.21
CA TYR A 97 19.18 8.56 -11.47
C TYR A 97 19.81 8.87 -10.12
N LYS A 98 20.83 8.09 -9.72
CA LYS A 98 21.56 8.26 -8.45
C LYS A 98 20.62 8.29 -7.24
N LYS A 99 19.56 7.49 -7.28
CA LYS A 99 18.60 7.32 -6.18
C LYS A 99 18.70 5.93 -5.58
N THR A 100 18.55 5.89 -4.26
CA THR A 100 18.49 4.66 -3.47
C THR A 100 17.04 4.26 -3.19
N PRO A 101 16.77 2.98 -2.92
CA PRO A 101 15.45 2.52 -2.46
C PRO A 101 14.91 3.33 -1.27
N ALA A 102 15.75 3.62 -0.28
CA ALA A 102 15.37 4.37 0.92
C ALA A 102 14.93 5.81 0.60
N GLU A 103 15.61 6.50 -0.32
CA GLU A 103 15.21 7.85 -0.75
C GLU A 103 13.86 7.85 -1.47
N LEU A 104 13.61 6.86 -2.32
CA LEU A 104 12.34 6.74 -3.04
C LEU A 104 11.18 6.48 -2.08
N VAL A 105 11.40 5.60 -1.11
CA VAL A 105 10.42 5.27 -0.07
C VAL A 105 10.10 6.49 0.78
N LYS A 106 11.14 7.24 1.18
CA LYS A 106 10.99 8.50 1.93
C LYS A 106 10.21 9.54 1.14
N GLU A 107 10.46 9.69 -0.16
CA GLU A 107 9.71 10.65 -0.99
C GLU A 107 8.26 10.23 -1.19
N ALA A 108 7.99 8.95 -1.42
CA ALA A 108 6.62 8.44 -1.52
C ALA A 108 5.83 8.69 -0.23
N TYR A 109 6.43 8.47 0.94
CA TYR A 109 5.82 8.81 2.21
C TYR A 109 5.48 10.30 2.33
N ARG A 110 6.42 11.19 1.96
CA ARG A 110 6.16 12.64 1.92
C ARG A 110 5.02 13.00 0.98
N PHE A 111 4.96 12.36 -0.20
CA PHE A 111 3.90 12.59 -1.17
C PHE A 111 2.53 12.20 -0.61
N ILE A 112 2.42 11.00 -0.02
CA ILE A 112 1.21 10.51 0.64
C ILE A 112 0.78 11.46 1.75
N GLN A 113 1.69 11.82 2.67
CA GLN A 113 1.38 12.75 3.76
C GLN A 113 0.84 14.09 3.25
N ARG A 114 1.49 14.69 2.24
CA ARG A 114 1.02 15.95 1.64
C ARG A 114 -0.37 15.80 1.00
N SER A 115 -0.66 14.65 0.39
CA SER A 115 -1.94 14.40 -0.28
C SER A 115 -3.12 14.21 0.68
N LEU A 116 -2.84 13.66 1.87
CA LEU A 116 -3.83 13.38 2.91
C LEU A 116 -4.04 14.54 3.89
N LYS A 117 -3.00 15.37 4.10
CA LYS A 117 -3.04 16.45 5.08
C LYS A 117 -4.25 17.36 4.88
N LYS A 118 -4.89 17.74 5.99
CA LYS A 118 -5.95 18.74 6.00
C LYS A 118 -5.51 20.02 5.27
N ARG A 119 -6.33 20.48 4.33
CA ARG A 119 -6.07 21.74 3.62
C ARG A 119 -6.41 22.90 4.54
N ASN A 120 -5.49 23.84 4.69
CA ASN A 120 -5.81 25.12 5.32
C ASN A 120 -6.80 25.84 4.40
N LYS A 121 -7.89 26.40 4.97
CA LYS A 121 -8.74 27.32 4.22
C LYS A 121 -7.86 28.48 3.76
N VAL A 122 -7.73 28.66 2.45
CA VAL A 122 -7.27 29.93 1.89
C VAL A 122 -8.42 30.91 2.15
N THR A 123 -8.33 31.66 3.24
CA THR A 123 -9.14 32.86 3.48
C THR A 123 -8.76 33.96 2.51
#